data_AF-A0A522UM72-F1
#
_entry.id   AF-A0A522UM72-F1
#
_cell.length_a   1.000
_cell.length_b   1.000
_cell.length_c   1.000
_cell.angle_alpha   90.00
_cell.angle_beta   90.00
_cell.angle_gamma   90.00
#
_symmetry.space_group_name_H-M   'P 1'
#
loop_
_entity.id
_entity.type
_entity.pdbx_description
1 polymer ?
#
loop_
_entity_poly.entity_id
_entity_poly.type
_entity_poly.pdbx_seq_one_letter_code
_entity_poly.pdbx_strand_id
1 'polypeptide(L)'
;MPDNRSLKIIVVILSLLLVGSSLLLYGQIKLNEERISTLSIISENQKETIVQLDQKNIQLEQNLSVTENLLKNETQTKLKLEKEIFNLTMVAKSDYAVLAVDENENGHLIPLEVMIKSGKGNLFLNVANVLVDETLQSSAQTAVLIAREITRKNLFDKDVLINIEAQVQEQKISISGGSAGAAITLAVIAAIEGKSFRNGVYITGTINEDHTIGRIGGARAKALAAKENGAVLFLVPKRQLSDVGDVGIDVREVADIEDAVRLAVE
;
A
#
# COMPACT_ATOMS: atom_id res chain seq x y z
N MET A 1 -34.42 44.93 -95.17
CA MET A 1 -35.16 43.81 -94.56
C MET A 1 -34.24 42.60 -94.58
N PRO A 2 -34.01 41.89 -93.45
CA PRO A 2 -33.17 40.69 -93.50
C PRO A 2 -33.79 39.68 -94.48
N ASP A 3 -32.96 39.09 -95.33
CA ASP A 3 -33.36 38.10 -96.33
C ASP A 3 -34.04 36.90 -95.62
N ASN A 4 -35.24 36.51 -96.08
CA ASN A 4 -36.04 35.43 -95.49
C ASN A 4 -35.27 34.09 -95.51
N ARG A 5 -34.24 33.95 -96.36
CA ARG A 5 -33.33 32.81 -96.37
C ARG A 5 -32.35 32.80 -95.19
N SER A 6 -31.79 33.94 -94.80
CA SER A 6 -30.81 34.02 -93.70
C SER A 6 -31.47 33.85 -92.32
N LEU A 7 -32.69 34.35 -92.12
CA LEU A 7 -33.47 34.12 -90.90
C LEU A 7 -33.79 32.62 -90.69
N LYS A 8 -34.16 31.91 -91.78
CA LYS A 8 -34.41 30.45 -91.75
C LYS A 8 -33.16 29.64 -91.41
N ILE A 9 -31.98 30.04 -91.93
CA ILE A 9 -30.71 29.37 -91.63
C ILE A 9 -30.35 29.53 -90.14
N ILE A 10 -30.50 30.73 -89.57
CA ILE A 10 -30.23 30.99 -88.15
C ILE A 10 -31.14 30.14 -87.25
N VAL A 11 -32.43 30.02 -87.57
CA VAL A 11 -33.38 29.18 -86.82
C VAL A 11 -33.02 27.70 -86.88
N VAL A 12 -32.56 27.21 -88.05
CA VAL A 12 -32.07 25.82 -88.19
C VAL A 12 -30.80 25.59 -87.36
N ILE A 13 -29.86 26.54 -87.34
CA ILE A 13 -28.64 26.45 -86.53
C ILE A 13 -28.97 26.45 -85.03
N LEU A 14 -29.85 27.35 -84.59
CA LEU A 14 -30.28 27.43 -83.18
C LEU A 14 -31.02 26.17 -82.74
N SER A 15 -31.87 25.58 -83.59
CA SER A 15 -32.57 24.34 -83.27
C SER A 15 -31.61 23.14 -83.23
N LEU A 16 -30.63 23.05 -84.13
CA LEU A 16 -29.56 22.06 -84.06
C LEU A 16 -28.70 22.20 -82.79
N LEU A 17 -28.35 23.43 -82.41
CA LEU A 17 -27.64 23.74 -81.16
C LEU A 17 -28.45 23.33 -79.93
N LEU A 18 -29.76 23.61 -79.93
CA LEU A 18 -30.68 23.26 -78.85
C LEU A 18 -30.82 21.74 -78.71
N VAL A 19 -30.90 21.01 -79.82
CA VAL A 19 -30.95 19.54 -79.83
C VAL A 19 -29.62 18.96 -79.33
N GLY A 20 -28.48 19.50 -79.80
CA GLY A 20 -27.15 19.05 -79.38
C GLY A 20 -26.90 19.28 -77.88
N SER A 21 -27.26 20.46 -77.35
CA SER A 21 -27.15 20.75 -75.91
C SER A 21 -28.07 19.86 -75.08
N SER A 22 -29.29 19.57 -75.56
CA SER A 22 -30.23 18.67 -74.91
C SER A 22 -29.71 17.22 -74.85
N LEU A 23 -29.07 16.73 -75.93
CA LEU A 23 -28.43 15.40 -75.94
C LEU A 23 -27.26 15.31 -74.94
N LEU A 24 -26.42 16.34 -74.86
CA LEU A 24 -25.32 16.39 -73.91
C LEU A 24 -25.83 16.40 -72.46
N LEU A 25 -26.87 17.19 -72.19
CA LEU A 25 -27.52 17.26 -70.88
C LEU A 25 -28.11 15.90 -70.50
N TYR A 26 -28.78 15.22 -71.44
CA TYR A 26 -29.31 13.87 -71.24
C TYR A 26 -28.22 12.85 -70.89
N GLY A 27 -27.07 12.90 -71.59
CA GLY A 27 -25.91 12.05 -71.28
C GLY A 27 -25.37 12.28 -69.87
N GLN A 28 -25.29 13.54 -69.41
CA GLN A 28 -24.87 13.87 -68.05
C GLN A 28 -25.88 13.41 -66.99
N ILE A 29 -27.18 13.56 -67.26
CA ILE A 29 -28.25 13.10 -66.35
C ILE A 29 -28.14 11.59 -66.15
N LYS A 30 -28.02 10.82 -67.24
CA LYS A 30 -27.89 9.36 -67.17
C LYS A 30 -26.65 8.91 -66.38
N LEU A 31 -25.51 9.56 -66.58
CA LEU A 31 -24.29 9.27 -65.81
C LEU A 31 -24.45 9.61 -64.32
N ASN A 32 -25.13 10.70 -64.02
CA ASN A 32 -25.40 11.10 -62.64
C ASN A 32 -26.39 10.15 -61.96
N GLU A 33 -27.39 9.62 -62.68
CA GLU A 33 -28.29 8.57 -62.16
C GLU A 33 -27.52 7.30 -61.77
N GLU A 34 -26.57 6.84 -62.59
CA GLU A 34 -25.71 5.69 -62.25
C GLU A 34 -24.83 5.96 -61.01
N ARG A 35 -24.26 7.18 -60.91
CA ARG A 35 -23.50 7.60 -59.72
C ARG A 35 -24.36 7.66 -58.46
N ILE A 36 -25.58 8.18 -58.56
CA ILE A 36 -26.52 8.23 -57.43
C ILE A 36 -26.88 6.81 -56.99
N SER A 37 -27.13 5.90 -57.94
CA SER A 37 -27.43 4.50 -57.62
C SER A 37 -26.26 3.83 -56.89
N THR A 38 -25.02 4.01 -57.37
CA THR A 38 -23.83 3.42 -56.73
C THR A 38 -23.55 4.02 -55.35
N LEU A 39 -23.66 5.34 -55.20
CA LEU A 39 -23.54 6.01 -53.91
C LEU A 39 -24.63 5.58 -52.92
N SER A 40 -25.85 5.34 -53.38
CA SER A 40 -26.93 4.83 -52.54
C SER A 40 -26.59 3.45 -51.97
N ILE A 41 -26.04 2.54 -52.78
CA ILE A 41 -25.63 1.20 -52.34
C ILE A 41 -24.49 1.29 -51.33
N ILE A 42 -23.48 2.11 -51.60
CA ILE A 42 -22.34 2.32 -50.69
C ILE A 42 -22.83 2.88 -49.35
N SER A 43 -23.72 3.86 -49.38
CA SER A 43 -24.29 4.46 -48.17
C SER A 43 -25.06 3.43 -47.33
N GLU A 44 -25.83 2.55 -47.97
CA GLU A 44 -26.57 1.51 -47.25
C GLU A 44 -25.63 0.48 -46.61
N ASN A 45 -24.61 0.01 -47.34
CA ASN A 45 -23.58 -0.88 -46.79
C ASN A 45 -22.80 -0.25 -45.62
N GLN A 46 -22.52 1.06 -45.70
CA GLN A 46 -21.88 1.80 -44.60
C GLN A 46 -22.77 1.87 -43.36
N LYS A 47 -24.08 2.09 -43.51
CA LYS A 47 -25.02 2.06 -42.38
C LYS A 47 -25.04 0.68 -41.72
N GLU A 48 -25.08 -0.40 -42.50
CA GLU A 48 -25.03 -1.76 -41.96
C GLU A 48 -23.73 -2.00 -41.17
N THR A 49 -22.59 -1.53 -41.69
CA THR A 49 -21.29 -1.64 -41.01
C THR A 49 -21.28 -0.88 -39.67
N ILE A 50 -21.85 0.33 -39.64
CA ILE A 50 -21.95 1.13 -38.40
C ILE A 50 -22.79 0.39 -37.36
N VAL A 51 -23.94 -0.16 -37.76
CA VAL A 51 -24.81 -0.94 -36.85
C VAL A 51 -24.06 -2.16 -36.28
N GLN A 52 -23.28 -2.86 -37.09
CA GLN A 52 -22.46 -4.00 -36.62
C GLN A 52 -21.36 -3.57 -35.65
N LEU A 53 -20.69 -2.43 -35.90
CA LEU A 53 -19.67 -1.89 -35.01
C LEU A 53 -20.27 -1.46 -33.67
N ASP A 54 -21.45 -0.82 -33.68
CA ASP A 54 -22.16 -0.44 -32.45
C ASP A 54 -22.53 -1.66 -31.61
N GLN A 55 -23.05 -2.73 -32.25
CA GLN A 55 -23.33 -3.99 -31.56
C GLN A 55 -22.06 -4.60 -30.94
N LYS A 56 -20.95 -4.57 -31.68
CA LYS A 56 -19.66 -5.09 -31.19
C LYS A 56 -19.13 -4.26 -30.02
N ASN A 57 -19.27 -2.93 -30.04
CA ASN A 57 -18.89 -2.07 -28.94
C ASN A 57 -19.71 -2.35 -27.68
N ILE A 58 -21.03 -2.49 -27.81
CA ILE A 58 -21.91 -2.87 -26.70
C ILE A 58 -21.46 -4.20 -26.09
N GLN A 59 -21.13 -5.20 -26.93
CA GLN A 59 -20.67 -6.49 -26.45
C GLN A 59 -19.30 -6.41 -25.75
N LEU A 60 -18.39 -5.57 -26.26
CA LEU A 60 -17.09 -5.34 -25.62
C LEU A 60 -17.23 -4.67 -24.27
N GLU A 61 -18.11 -3.68 -24.13
CA GLU A 61 -18.40 -3.02 -22.85
C GLU A 61 -18.97 -3.99 -21.82
N GLN A 62 -19.87 -4.89 -22.24
CA GLN A 62 -20.39 -5.95 -21.39
C GLN A 62 -19.29 -6.92 -20.93
N ASN A 63 -18.45 -7.37 -21.86
CA ASN A 63 -17.34 -8.27 -21.55
C ASN A 63 -16.32 -7.61 -20.60
N LEU A 64 -16.06 -6.31 -20.78
CA LEU A 64 -15.18 -5.54 -19.90
C LEU A 64 -15.75 -5.51 -18.48
N SER A 65 -17.03 -5.17 -18.32
CA SER A 65 -17.70 -5.13 -17.01
C SER A 65 -17.67 -6.49 -16.30
N VAL A 66 -17.90 -7.58 -17.03
CA VAL A 66 -17.80 -8.94 -16.48
C VAL A 66 -16.37 -9.24 -16.03
N THR A 67 -15.37 -8.88 -16.84
CA THR A 67 -13.96 -9.10 -16.54
C THR A 67 -13.50 -8.32 -15.31
N GLU A 68 -13.94 -7.07 -15.16
CA GLU A 68 -13.66 -6.24 -13.98
C GLU A 68 -14.23 -6.86 -12.70
N ASN A 69 -15.46 -7.37 -12.77
CA ASN A 69 -16.08 -8.05 -11.63
C ASN A 69 -15.36 -9.35 -11.28
N LEU A 70 -14.95 -10.14 -12.27
CA LEU A 70 -14.15 -11.35 -12.06
C LEU A 70 -12.80 -11.02 -11.41
N LEU A 71 -12.08 -10.03 -11.94
CA LEU A 71 -10.79 -9.60 -11.41
C LEU A 71 -10.93 -9.13 -9.95
N LYS A 72 -11.99 -8.39 -9.62
CA LYS A 72 -12.28 -7.95 -8.26
C LYS A 72 -12.50 -9.15 -7.32
N ASN A 73 -13.27 -10.14 -7.76
CA ASN A 73 -13.53 -11.35 -6.99
C ASN A 73 -12.27 -12.21 -6.81
N GLU A 74 -11.47 -12.39 -7.86
CA GLU A 74 -10.19 -13.10 -7.79
C GLU A 74 -9.21 -12.39 -6.85
N THR A 75 -9.14 -11.06 -6.91
CA THR A 75 -8.31 -10.25 -6.01
C THR A 75 -8.71 -10.44 -4.55
N GLN A 76 -10.01 -10.39 -4.25
CA GLN A 76 -10.53 -10.66 -2.91
C GLN A 76 -10.22 -12.09 -2.45
N THR A 77 -10.35 -13.07 -3.34
CA THR A 77 -10.05 -14.48 -3.06
C THR A 77 -8.56 -14.67 -2.76
N LYS A 78 -7.69 -14.05 -3.56
CA LYS A 78 -6.24 -14.06 -3.34
C LYS A 78 -5.87 -13.47 -1.98
N LEU A 79 -6.41 -12.30 -1.63
CA LEU A 79 -6.17 -11.68 -0.32
C LEU A 79 -6.63 -12.56 0.84
N LYS A 80 -7.76 -13.26 0.68
CA LYS A 80 -8.25 -14.21 1.68
C LYS A 80 -7.30 -15.39 1.85
N LEU A 81 -6.84 -15.98 0.74
CA LEU A 81 -5.89 -17.09 0.75
C LEU A 81 -4.53 -16.69 1.31
N GLU A 82 -4.04 -15.49 1.01
CA GLU A 82 -2.80 -14.96 1.57
C GLU A 82 -2.88 -14.85 3.10
N LYS A 83 -4.02 -14.37 3.64
CA LYS A 83 -4.26 -14.34 5.09
C LYS A 83 -4.33 -15.74 5.69
N GLU A 84 -4.96 -16.69 5.00
CA GLU A 84 -5.08 -18.07 5.48
C GLU A 84 -3.73 -18.79 5.49
N ILE A 85 -2.93 -18.68 4.42
CA ILE A 85 -1.56 -19.17 4.35
C ILE A 85 -0.70 -18.51 5.42
N PHE A 86 -0.86 -17.20 5.64
CA PHE A 86 -0.16 -16.50 6.71
C PHE A 86 -0.47 -17.12 8.08
N ASN A 87 -1.74 -17.31 8.40
CA ASN A 87 -2.16 -17.93 9.66
C ASN A 87 -1.67 -19.39 9.80
N LEU A 88 -1.63 -20.15 8.71
CA LEU A 88 -1.14 -21.54 8.72
C LEU A 88 0.39 -21.64 8.86
N THR A 89 1.13 -20.65 8.38
CA THR A 89 2.60 -20.63 8.44
C THR A 89 3.13 -19.94 9.69
N MET A 90 2.28 -19.21 10.42
CA MET A 90 2.59 -18.56 11.68
C MET A 90 2.94 -19.61 12.73
N VAL A 91 4.16 -19.52 13.24
CA VAL A 91 4.70 -20.41 14.28
C VAL A 91 4.51 -19.79 15.65
N ALA A 92 4.70 -18.48 15.76
CA ALA A 92 4.52 -17.76 17.01
C ALA A 92 4.20 -16.28 16.78
N LYS A 93 3.60 -15.66 17.80
CA LYS A 93 3.22 -14.26 17.83
C LYS A 93 3.48 -13.70 19.23
N SER A 94 3.89 -12.45 19.31
CA SER A 94 3.83 -11.66 20.54
C SER A 94 3.33 -10.25 20.25
N ASP A 95 2.47 -9.73 21.13
CA ASP A 95 1.98 -8.36 21.10
C ASP A 95 2.55 -7.60 22.31
N TYR A 96 3.18 -6.46 22.06
CA TYR A 96 3.81 -5.60 23.06
C TYR A 96 3.66 -4.12 22.63
N ALA A 97 4.52 -3.24 23.16
CA ALA A 97 4.51 -1.83 22.79
C ALA A 97 5.90 -1.19 22.82
N VAL A 98 6.04 -0.12 22.05
CA VAL A 98 7.19 0.79 22.02
C VAL A 98 6.75 2.16 22.52
N LEU A 99 7.59 2.81 23.32
CA LEU A 99 7.34 4.17 23.79
C LEU A 99 8.11 5.19 22.94
N ALA A 100 7.36 6.13 22.40
CA ALA A 100 7.79 7.16 21.48
C ALA A 100 7.56 8.56 22.07
N VAL A 101 8.04 9.58 21.37
CA VAL A 101 7.76 10.99 21.70
C VAL A 101 7.30 11.74 20.44
N ASP A 102 6.42 12.70 20.59
CA ASP A 102 6.06 13.63 19.51
C ASP A 102 6.94 14.89 19.50
N GLU A 103 6.69 15.77 18.54
CA GLU A 103 7.38 17.06 18.38
C GLU A 103 7.25 18.01 19.58
N ASN A 104 6.25 17.79 20.45
CA ASN A 104 6.00 18.57 21.66
C ASN A 104 6.55 17.89 22.93
N GLU A 105 7.38 16.84 22.76
CA GLU A 105 7.94 16.03 23.83
C GLU A 105 6.89 15.27 24.66
N ASN A 106 5.67 15.06 24.13
CA ASN A 106 4.70 14.19 24.79
C ASN A 106 5.02 12.73 24.46
N GLY A 107 4.90 11.86 25.46
CA GLY A 107 5.12 10.44 25.25
C GLY A 107 3.91 9.76 24.62
N HIS A 108 4.15 8.75 23.80
CA HIS A 108 3.11 7.94 23.17
C HIS A 108 3.44 6.46 23.27
N LEU A 109 2.42 5.63 23.45
CA LEU A 109 2.53 4.19 23.39
C LEU A 109 2.10 3.69 22.01
N ILE A 110 3.00 2.99 21.32
CA ILE A 110 2.79 2.49 19.97
C ILE A 110 2.76 0.96 20.03
N PRO A 111 1.71 0.31 19.48
CA PRO A 111 1.68 -1.15 19.35
C PRO A 111 2.89 -1.70 18.61
N LEU A 112 3.45 -2.78 19.16
CA LEU A 112 4.53 -3.56 18.57
C LEU A 112 4.06 -5.01 18.46
N GLU A 113 3.93 -5.49 17.23
CA GLU A 113 3.59 -6.88 16.94
C GLU A 113 4.80 -7.59 16.33
N VAL A 114 5.15 -8.74 16.87
CA VAL A 114 6.18 -9.62 16.30
C VAL A 114 5.55 -10.95 15.93
N MET A 115 5.77 -11.36 14.68
CA MET A 115 5.30 -12.63 14.15
C MET A 115 6.47 -13.42 13.59
N ILE A 116 6.53 -14.70 13.95
CA ILE A 116 7.51 -15.65 13.45
C ILE A 116 6.77 -16.67 12.60
N LYS A 117 7.17 -16.80 11.34
CA LYS A 117 6.59 -17.78 10.41
C LYS A 117 7.66 -18.63 9.75
N SER A 118 7.28 -19.77 9.20
CA SER A 118 8.21 -20.57 8.39
C SER A 118 8.67 -19.78 7.15
N GLY A 119 9.99 -19.78 6.89
CA GLY A 119 10.62 -18.87 5.94
C GLY A 119 12.08 -19.21 5.64
N LYS A 120 12.88 -18.19 5.30
CA LYS A 120 14.30 -18.34 4.91
C LYS A 120 15.26 -17.55 5.81
N GLY A 121 14.80 -17.14 7.00
CA GLY A 121 15.62 -16.34 7.91
C GLY A 121 15.58 -14.84 7.64
N ASN A 122 14.56 -14.35 6.93
CA ASN A 122 14.46 -12.93 6.61
C ASN A 122 13.87 -12.13 7.77
N LEU A 123 14.31 -10.89 7.91
CA LEU A 123 13.71 -9.89 8.78
C LEU A 123 12.90 -8.91 7.94
N PHE A 124 11.61 -8.80 8.22
CA PHE A 124 10.71 -7.80 7.64
C PHE A 124 10.32 -6.80 8.71
N LEU A 125 10.60 -5.53 8.46
CA LEU A 125 10.20 -4.42 9.32
C LEU A 125 9.12 -3.60 8.60
N ASN A 126 7.92 -3.57 9.17
CA ASN A 126 6.83 -2.74 8.71
C ASN A 126 6.59 -1.60 9.71
N VAL A 127 6.55 -0.38 9.21
CA VAL A 127 6.39 0.83 10.01
C VAL A 127 5.37 1.74 9.34
N ALA A 128 4.35 2.15 10.08
CA ALA A 128 3.29 3.02 9.57
C ALA A 128 2.89 4.10 10.57
N ASN A 129 2.52 5.27 10.05
CA ASN A 129 2.05 6.44 10.80
C ASN A 129 3.00 6.96 11.90
N VAL A 130 4.29 6.66 11.80
CA VAL A 130 5.31 7.10 12.76
C VAL A 130 6.60 7.46 12.03
N LEU A 131 7.28 8.52 12.50
CA LEU A 131 8.61 8.89 12.01
C LEU A 131 9.66 8.03 12.69
N VAL A 132 10.56 7.47 11.89
CA VAL A 132 11.65 6.62 12.37
C VAL A 132 12.95 7.05 11.70
N ASP A 133 14.05 6.94 12.45
CA ASP A 133 15.40 7.13 11.92
C ASP A 133 15.96 5.82 11.34
N GLU A 134 17.13 5.91 10.70
CA GLU A 134 17.84 4.78 10.11
C GLU A 134 18.27 3.72 11.13
N THR A 135 18.34 4.09 12.41
CA THR A 135 18.83 3.19 13.48
C THR A 135 17.81 2.15 13.88
N LEU A 136 16.52 2.31 13.51
CA LEU A 136 15.49 1.33 13.81
C LEU A 136 15.76 0.00 13.11
N GLN A 137 16.22 0.04 11.86
CA GLN A 137 16.54 -1.17 11.10
C GLN A 137 17.72 -1.94 11.73
N SER A 138 18.76 -1.22 12.13
CA SER A 138 19.90 -1.81 12.85
C SER A 138 19.46 -2.39 14.21
N SER A 139 18.65 -1.65 14.96
CA SER A 139 18.11 -2.10 16.25
C SER A 139 17.27 -3.37 16.13
N ALA A 140 16.47 -3.49 15.06
CA ALA A 140 15.69 -4.69 14.78
C ALA A 140 16.58 -5.90 14.44
N GLN A 141 17.66 -5.70 13.68
CA GLN A 141 18.63 -6.77 13.38
C GLN A 141 19.33 -7.24 14.65
N THR A 142 19.83 -6.31 15.45
CA THR A 142 20.49 -6.60 16.73
C THR A 142 19.54 -7.29 17.70
N ALA A 143 18.28 -6.86 17.78
CA ALA A 143 17.26 -7.50 18.60
C ALA A 143 17.04 -8.97 18.23
N VAL A 144 16.94 -9.28 16.92
CA VAL A 144 16.78 -10.67 16.46
C VAL A 144 18.04 -11.50 16.73
N LEU A 145 19.23 -10.93 16.57
CA LEU A 145 20.49 -11.59 16.91
C LEU A 145 20.50 -11.99 18.40
N ILE A 146 20.30 -11.03 19.29
CA ILE A 146 20.36 -11.24 20.75
C ILE A 146 19.25 -12.19 21.21
N ALA A 147 18.04 -12.06 20.66
CA ALA A 147 16.95 -12.97 20.99
C ALA A 147 17.31 -14.43 20.64
N ARG A 148 18.03 -14.68 19.53
CA ARG A 148 18.52 -16.04 19.18
C ARG A 148 19.57 -16.53 20.17
N GLU A 149 20.48 -15.66 20.59
CA GLU A 149 21.56 -16.02 21.52
C GLU A 149 21.01 -16.41 22.90
N ILE A 150 20.07 -15.62 23.42
CA ILE A 150 19.45 -15.84 24.73
C ILE A 150 18.57 -17.09 24.73
N THR A 151 17.70 -17.23 23.72
CA THR A 151 16.77 -18.37 23.64
C THR A 151 17.45 -19.65 23.17
N ARG A 152 18.65 -19.55 22.60
CA ARG A 152 19.38 -20.64 21.92
C ARG A 152 18.55 -21.31 20.83
N LYS A 153 17.61 -20.58 20.23
CA LYS A 153 16.75 -21.06 19.15
C LYS A 153 17.31 -20.63 17.80
N ASN A 154 17.18 -21.53 16.84
CA ASN A 154 17.55 -21.27 15.46
C ASN A 154 16.36 -20.65 14.72
N LEU A 155 16.60 -19.54 14.01
CA LEU A 155 15.63 -18.86 13.16
C LEU A 155 16.02 -18.87 11.67
N PHE A 156 17.01 -19.67 11.25
CA PHE A 156 17.46 -19.71 9.84
C PHE A 156 16.36 -20.16 8.86
N ASP A 157 15.40 -20.96 9.31
CA ASP A 157 14.22 -21.39 8.54
C ASP A 157 12.95 -20.62 8.92
N LYS A 158 13.09 -19.48 9.61
CA LYS A 158 11.98 -18.67 10.11
C LYS A 158 12.13 -17.23 9.68
N ASP A 159 11.08 -16.67 9.09
CA ASP A 159 11.03 -15.23 8.85
C ASP A 159 10.47 -14.53 10.10
N VAL A 160 11.10 -13.43 10.50
CA VAL A 160 10.65 -12.55 11.59
C VAL A 160 10.03 -11.31 10.98
N LEU A 161 8.77 -11.04 11.33
CA LEU A 161 8.04 -9.86 10.93
C LEU A 161 7.83 -8.99 12.16
N ILE A 162 8.28 -7.74 12.09
CA ILE A 162 8.12 -6.73 13.13
C ILE A 162 7.22 -5.65 12.57
N ASN A 163 6.08 -5.42 13.21
CA ASN A 163 5.11 -4.41 12.82
C ASN A 163 5.01 -3.35 13.93
N ILE A 164 5.29 -2.10 13.57
CA ILE A 164 5.15 -0.95 14.47
C ILE A 164 4.25 0.06 13.76
N GLU A 165 3.01 0.15 14.21
CA GLU A 165 2.00 1.00 13.59
C GLU A 165 1.33 1.87 14.64
N ALA A 166 1.51 3.18 14.50
CA ALA A 166 0.79 4.14 15.32
C ALA A 166 -0.62 4.38 14.76
N GLN A 167 -1.54 4.78 15.63
CA GLN A 167 -2.82 5.32 15.18
C GLN A 167 -2.58 6.63 14.42
N VAL A 168 -3.42 6.91 13.42
CA VAL A 168 -3.37 8.18 12.68
C VAL A 168 -3.70 9.32 13.64
N GLN A 169 -2.77 10.25 13.80
CA GLN A 169 -2.88 11.42 14.66
C GLN A 169 -2.43 12.67 13.91
N GLU A 170 -2.85 13.86 14.39
CA GLU A 170 -2.44 15.14 13.81
C GLU A 170 -0.95 15.41 14.06
N GLN A 171 -0.45 15.04 15.23
CA GLN A 171 0.95 15.22 15.63
C GLN A 171 1.82 14.11 15.06
N LYS A 172 3.03 14.48 14.64
CA LYS A 172 4.02 13.51 14.15
C LYS A 172 4.72 12.84 15.33
N ILE A 173 4.34 11.60 15.59
CA ILE A 173 5.02 10.77 16.58
C ILE A 173 6.35 10.30 15.99
N SER A 174 7.40 10.33 16.80
CA SER A 174 8.75 9.91 16.42
C SER A 174 9.30 8.83 17.35
N ILE A 175 9.84 7.76 16.77
CA ILE A 175 10.64 6.77 17.47
C ILE A 175 12.10 7.03 17.11
N SER A 176 12.91 7.40 18.10
CA SER A 176 14.36 7.25 17.95
C SER A 176 14.66 5.76 17.90
N GLY A 177 15.17 5.26 16.77
CA GLY A 177 15.22 3.84 16.44
C GLY A 177 15.95 3.00 17.49
N GLY A 178 17.06 3.53 18.02
CA GLY A 178 17.78 2.93 19.14
C GLY A 178 16.87 2.67 20.34
N SER A 179 16.07 3.65 20.74
CA SER A 179 15.28 3.58 21.98
C SER A 179 14.18 2.50 22.03
N ALA A 180 13.83 1.93 20.87
CA ALA A 180 12.90 0.81 20.74
C ALA A 180 13.58 -0.57 20.83
N GLY A 181 14.91 -0.63 20.75
CA GLY A 181 15.67 -1.87 20.64
C GLY A 181 15.40 -2.87 21.76
N ALA A 182 15.36 -2.42 23.02
CA ALA A 182 15.04 -3.30 24.15
C ALA A 182 13.61 -3.87 24.08
N ALA A 183 12.63 -3.06 23.70
CA ALA A 183 11.24 -3.49 23.56
C ALA A 183 11.07 -4.50 22.41
N ILE A 184 11.72 -4.25 21.27
CA ILE A 184 11.76 -5.17 20.13
C ILE A 184 12.41 -6.48 20.53
N THR A 185 13.52 -6.45 21.27
CA THR A 185 14.22 -7.65 21.72
C THR A 185 13.34 -8.49 22.64
N LEU A 186 12.65 -7.86 23.61
CA LEU A 186 11.68 -8.55 24.46
C LEU A 186 10.54 -9.20 23.66
N ALA A 187 9.95 -8.47 22.71
CA ALA A 187 8.91 -9.01 21.81
C ALA A 187 9.39 -10.23 21.04
N VAL A 188 10.58 -10.15 20.42
CA VAL A 188 11.15 -11.29 19.70
C VAL A 188 11.41 -12.48 20.64
N ILE A 189 11.97 -12.26 21.84
CA ILE A 189 12.18 -13.33 22.82
C ILE A 189 10.84 -13.99 23.21
N ALA A 190 9.84 -13.19 23.55
CA ALA A 190 8.52 -13.69 23.94
C ALA A 190 7.87 -14.50 22.82
N ALA A 191 7.96 -14.03 21.56
CA ALA A 191 7.47 -14.77 20.40
C ALA A 191 8.22 -16.11 20.22
N ILE A 192 9.56 -16.12 20.33
CA ILE A 192 10.34 -17.36 20.20
C ILE A 192 9.99 -18.37 21.29
N GLU A 193 9.82 -17.91 22.53
CA GLU A 193 9.58 -18.78 23.69
C GLU A 193 8.10 -19.14 23.88
N GLY A 194 7.18 -18.50 23.15
CA GLY A 194 5.74 -18.64 23.34
C GLY A 194 5.26 -18.12 24.70
N LYS A 195 5.94 -17.08 25.21
CA LYS A 195 5.67 -16.46 26.52
C LYS A 195 4.85 -15.18 26.38
N SER A 196 4.20 -14.81 27.48
CA SER A 196 3.39 -13.59 27.55
C SER A 196 4.12 -12.49 28.31
N PHE A 197 3.65 -11.25 28.17
CA PHE A 197 4.17 -10.13 28.96
C PHE A 197 3.42 -9.98 30.27
N ARG A 198 4.14 -9.58 31.32
CA ARG A 198 3.54 -9.10 32.56
C ARG A 198 2.72 -7.84 32.28
N ASN A 199 1.47 -7.87 32.71
CA ASN A 199 0.56 -6.73 32.54
C ASN A 199 1.13 -5.47 33.21
N GLY A 200 1.13 -4.36 32.48
CA GLY A 200 1.59 -3.06 32.98
C GLY A 200 3.12 -2.95 33.14
N VAL A 201 3.91 -3.83 32.53
CA VAL A 201 5.37 -3.67 32.47
C VAL A 201 5.75 -3.13 31.09
N TYR A 202 6.45 -2.00 31.06
CA TYR A 202 6.96 -1.39 29.83
C TYR A 202 8.45 -1.13 29.93
N ILE A 203 9.13 -1.09 28.78
CA ILE A 203 10.58 -0.84 28.71
C ILE A 203 10.92 0.18 27.62
N THR A 204 12.00 0.93 27.83
CA THR A 204 12.71 1.66 26.78
C THR A 204 14.21 1.43 26.90
N GLY A 205 14.94 1.51 25.80
CA GLY A 205 16.38 1.40 25.83
C GLY A 205 16.98 1.01 24.49
N THR A 206 18.20 1.48 24.26
CA THR A 206 19.00 1.05 23.10
C THR A 206 19.60 -0.30 23.36
N ILE A 207 19.31 -1.29 22.53
CA ILE A 207 19.91 -2.62 22.69
C ILE A 207 21.28 -2.65 21.99
N ASN A 208 22.30 -3.09 22.72
CA ASN A 208 23.66 -3.27 22.21
C ASN A 208 23.95 -4.76 21.98
N GLU A 209 24.87 -5.08 21.07
CA GLU A 209 25.27 -6.46 20.75
C GLU A 209 25.79 -7.26 21.96
N ASP A 210 26.31 -6.58 22.99
CA ASP A 210 26.76 -7.19 24.25
C ASP A 210 25.62 -7.39 25.28
N HIS A 211 24.37 -7.31 24.82
CA HIS A 211 23.13 -7.46 25.57
C HIS A 211 22.81 -6.29 26.51
N THR A 212 23.69 -5.28 26.61
CA THR A 212 23.46 -4.14 27.49
C THR A 212 22.39 -3.20 26.94
N ILE A 213 21.70 -2.52 27.86
CA ILE A 213 20.67 -1.55 27.54
C ILE A 213 21.24 -0.14 27.72
N GLY A 214 21.42 0.54 26.60
CA GLY A 214 21.94 1.90 26.48
C GLY A 214 20.89 2.99 26.68
N ARG A 215 21.41 4.20 26.94
CA ARG A 215 20.61 5.38 27.30
C ARG A 215 19.68 5.86 26.19
N ILE A 216 18.62 6.55 26.58
CA ILE A 216 17.61 7.14 25.69
C ILE A 216 17.31 8.60 26.05
N GLY A 217 16.74 9.32 25.09
CA GLY A 217 16.12 10.64 25.30
C GLY A 217 14.64 10.55 25.68
N GLY A 218 14.11 11.59 26.31
CA GLY A 218 12.68 11.69 26.66
C GLY A 218 12.21 10.69 27.72
N ALA A 219 13.10 10.25 28.63
CA ALA A 219 12.79 9.20 29.62
C ALA A 219 11.54 9.51 30.45
N ARG A 220 11.40 10.74 30.95
CA ARG A 220 10.22 11.18 31.70
C ARG A 220 8.93 11.13 30.87
N ALA A 221 8.95 11.64 29.64
CA ALA A 221 7.79 11.65 28.75
C ALA A 221 7.31 10.22 28.46
N LYS A 222 8.25 9.31 28.18
CA LYS A 222 7.95 7.89 27.96
C LYS A 222 7.40 7.20 29.20
N ALA A 223 7.92 7.51 30.39
CA ALA A 223 7.40 6.98 31.65
C ALA A 223 5.97 7.46 31.93
N LEU A 224 5.65 8.73 31.62
CA LEU A 224 4.30 9.26 31.74
C LEU A 224 3.34 8.57 30.76
N ALA A 225 3.75 8.36 29.51
CA ALA A 225 2.94 7.61 28.55
C ALA A 225 2.71 6.16 28.99
N ALA A 226 3.73 5.51 29.55
CA ALA A 226 3.57 4.17 30.14
C ALA A 226 2.51 4.20 31.25
N LYS A 227 2.59 5.15 32.18
CA LYS A 227 1.61 5.34 33.26
C LYS A 227 0.19 5.55 32.73
N GLU A 228 0.02 6.43 31.75
CA GLU A 228 -1.28 6.70 31.14
C GLU A 228 -1.90 5.46 30.50
N ASN A 229 -1.06 4.52 30.07
CA ASN A 229 -1.46 3.21 29.54
C ASN A 229 -1.48 2.10 30.61
N GLY A 230 -1.54 2.45 31.90
CA GLY A 230 -1.71 1.51 33.00
C GLY A 230 -0.44 0.78 33.44
N ALA A 231 0.73 1.36 33.18
CA ALA A 231 1.98 0.81 33.70
C ALA A 231 1.97 0.73 35.23
N VAL A 232 2.34 -0.43 35.75
CA VAL A 232 2.72 -0.62 37.15
C VAL A 232 4.22 -0.51 37.33
N LEU A 233 5.00 -0.89 36.29
CA LEU A 233 6.45 -0.90 36.31
C LEU A 233 7.00 -0.40 34.97
N PHE A 234 7.90 0.58 35.04
CA PHE A 234 8.63 1.10 33.91
C PHE A 234 10.13 0.79 34.02
N LEU A 235 10.65 0.05 33.03
CA LEU A 235 12.04 -0.38 32.95
C LEU A 235 12.86 0.62 32.12
N VAL A 236 13.96 1.09 32.68
CA VAL A 236 14.80 2.14 32.08
C VAL A 236 16.27 1.73 32.08
N PRO A 237 17.10 2.27 31.18
CA PRO A 237 18.54 1.97 31.18
C PRO A 237 19.22 2.37 32.50
N LYS A 238 20.30 1.67 32.87
CA LYS A 238 21.10 2.03 34.05
C LYS A 238 21.48 3.50 34.09
N ARG A 239 21.43 4.10 35.29
CA ARG A 239 21.74 5.52 35.56
C ARG A 239 20.80 6.50 34.84
N GLN A 240 19.54 6.14 34.60
CA GLN A 240 18.52 7.03 34.07
C GLN A 240 17.29 7.18 34.98
N LEU A 241 17.30 6.61 36.19
CA LEU A 241 16.22 6.80 37.15
C LEU A 241 15.98 8.29 37.47
N SER A 242 17.04 9.08 37.60
CA SER A 242 16.97 10.53 37.80
C SER A 242 16.33 11.29 36.63
N ASP A 243 16.51 10.80 35.41
CA ASP A 243 16.00 11.44 34.19
C ASP A 243 14.48 11.26 34.07
N VAL A 244 13.92 10.23 34.73
CA VAL A 244 12.48 10.00 34.83
C VAL A 244 11.87 10.86 35.94
N GLY A 245 12.52 10.88 37.11
CA GLY A 245 12.00 11.53 38.31
C GLY A 245 10.76 10.82 38.87
N ASP A 246 10.04 11.49 39.76
CA ASP A 246 8.77 10.96 40.26
C ASP A 246 7.67 11.16 39.22
N VAL A 247 7.07 10.04 38.80
CA VAL A 247 5.93 9.98 37.88
C VAL A 247 4.75 9.21 38.49
N GLY A 248 4.87 8.66 39.70
CA GLY A 248 3.81 7.92 40.39
C GLY A 248 3.54 6.50 39.88
N ILE A 249 4.54 5.84 39.27
CA ILE A 249 4.59 4.40 38.99
C ILE A 249 5.97 3.88 39.41
N ASP A 250 6.12 2.57 39.60
CA ASP A 250 7.44 2.02 39.91
C ASP A 250 8.37 2.15 38.69
N VAL A 251 9.57 2.68 38.91
CA VAL A 251 10.59 2.81 37.87
C VAL A 251 11.81 2.02 38.31
N ARG A 252 12.29 1.11 37.45
CA ARG A 252 13.43 0.25 37.76
C ARG A 252 14.49 0.32 36.66
N GLU A 253 15.73 0.47 37.08
CA GLU A 253 16.87 0.42 36.18
C GLU A 253 17.20 -1.03 35.82
N VAL A 254 17.44 -1.29 34.53
CA VAL A 254 17.90 -2.57 33.99
C VAL A 254 19.24 -2.38 33.28
N ALA A 255 20.14 -3.33 33.46
CA ALA A 255 21.49 -3.29 32.88
C ALA A 255 21.53 -3.89 31.48
N ASP A 256 20.83 -5.01 31.34
CA ASP A 256 20.89 -5.93 30.23
C ASP A 256 19.49 -6.50 29.97
N ILE A 257 19.33 -7.10 28.81
CA ILE A 257 18.04 -7.63 28.37
C ILE A 257 17.63 -8.86 29.20
N GLU A 258 18.57 -9.65 29.74
CA GLU A 258 18.26 -10.79 30.60
C GLU A 258 17.55 -10.35 31.88
N ASP A 259 17.95 -9.23 32.47
CA ASP A 259 17.25 -8.64 33.62
C ASP A 259 15.86 -8.14 33.22
N ALA A 260 15.74 -7.50 32.06
CA ALA A 260 14.44 -7.07 31.54
C ALA A 260 13.49 -8.25 31.30
N VAL A 261 13.97 -9.36 30.73
CA VAL A 261 13.16 -10.58 30.50
C VAL A 261 12.60 -11.12 31.81
N ARG A 262 13.41 -11.23 32.88
CA ARG A 262 12.95 -11.71 34.20
C ARG A 262 11.84 -10.84 34.81
N LEU A 263 11.83 -9.55 34.47
CA LEU A 263 10.90 -8.57 35.01
C LEU A 263 9.63 -8.44 34.15
N ALA A 264 9.73 -8.63 32.83
CA ALA A 264 8.67 -8.30 31.89
C ALA A 264 7.99 -9.51 31.23
N VAL A 265 8.61 -10.70 31.22
CA VAL A 265 8.10 -11.88 30.49
C VAL A 265 7.71 -13.01 31.46
N GLU A 266 6.59 -13.68 31.19
CA GLU A 266 6.03 -14.82 31.95
C GLU A 266 5.79 -16.05 31.07
#